data_AF-A0A5S4T580-F1
#
_entry.id   AF-A0A5S4T580-F1
#
_cell.length_a   1.000
_cell.length_b   1.000
_cell.length_c   1.000
_cell.angle_alpha   90.00
_cell.angle_beta   90.00
_cell.angle_gamma   90.00
#
_symmetry.space_group_name_H-M   'P 1'
#
loop_
_entity.id
_entity.type
_entity.pdbx_description
1 polymer ?
#
loop_
_entity_poly.entity_id
_entity_poly.type
_entity_poly.pdbx_seq_one_letter_code
_entity_poly.pdbx_strand_id
1 'polypeptide(L)'
;MKEYIWLFPIIFIFHDMEEIIGAKVWLNKNSDLINHKYPRLHKMSKDFSTEGFAFAVFEELIVCIILCIATSLINNSLVWGIWLGAFIACTVHFVVHII
;
A
#
# COMPACT_ATOMS: atom_id res chain seq x y z
N MET A 1 -21.03 -6.88 -11.47
CA MET A 1 -20.40 -5.54 -11.33
C MET A 1 -19.94 -5.21 -9.91
N LYS A 2 -20.70 -5.54 -8.85
CA LYS A 2 -20.24 -5.36 -7.45
C LYS A 2 -19.06 -6.26 -7.06
N GLU A 3 -18.89 -7.40 -7.74
CA GLU A 3 -17.81 -8.36 -7.47
C GLU A 3 -16.41 -7.76 -7.69
N TYR A 4 -16.25 -6.85 -8.66
CA TYR A 4 -14.96 -6.22 -8.96
C TYR A 4 -14.48 -5.27 -7.85
N ILE A 5 -15.36 -4.82 -6.96
CA ILE A 5 -15.00 -3.96 -5.82
C ILE A 5 -13.94 -4.66 -4.95
N TRP A 6 -14.07 -5.99 -4.82
CA TRP A 6 -13.19 -6.82 -4.00
C TRP A 6 -11.84 -7.12 -4.63
N LEU A 7 -11.63 -6.80 -5.92
CA LEU A 7 -10.30 -6.89 -6.51
C LEU A 7 -9.32 -5.94 -5.83
N PHE A 8 -9.80 -4.81 -5.32
CA PHE A 8 -8.95 -3.84 -4.67
C PHE A 8 -8.21 -4.42 -3.44
N PRO A 9 -8.88 -4.92 -2.39
CA PRO A 9 -8.17 -5.51 -1.24
C PRO A 9 -7.40 -6.76 -1.61
N ILE A 10 -7.84 -7.55 -2.59
CA ILE A 10 -7.11 -8.75 -3.02
C ILE A 10 -5.74 -8.37 -3.59
N ILE A 11 -5.69 -7.43 -4.55
CA ILE A 11 -4.43 -7.02 -5.17
C ILE A 11 -3.54 -6.30 -4.14
N PHE A 12 -4.14 -5.46 -3.29
CA PHE A 12 -3.44 -4.79 -2.19
C PHE A 12 -2.72 -5.79 -1.27
N ILE A 13 -3.38 -6.88 -0.86
CA ILE A 13 -2.77 -7.92 -0.03
C ILE A 13 -1.55 -8.55 -0.72
N PHE A 14 -1.66 -8.93 -1.99
CA PHE A 14 -0.53 -9.56 -2.70
C PHE A 14 0.67 -8.61 -2.83
N HIS A 15 0.41 -7.35 -3.16
CA HIS A 15 1.43 -6.33 -3.27
C HIS A 15 2.12 -6.07 -1.93
N ASP A 16 1.36 -5.82 -0.87
CA ASP A 16 1.95 -5.51 0.44
C ASP A 16 2.68 -6.70 1.06
N MET A 17 2.26 -7.93 0.76
CA MET A 17 3.02 -9.12 1.15
C MET A 17 4.41 -9.14 0.51
N GLU A 18 4.53 -8.73 -0.76
CA GLU A 18 5.83 -8.56 -1.42
C GLU A 18 6.67 -7.49 -0.71
N GLU A 19 6.06 -6.34 -0.39
CA GLU A 19 6.75 -5.25 0.30
C GLU A 19 7.19 -5.64 1.72
N ILE A 20 6.36 -6.34 2.50
CA ILE A 20 6.71 -6.77 3.86
C ILE A 20 7.97 -7.65 3.85
N ILE A 21 8.06 -8.55 2.87
CA ILE A 21 9.21 -9.44 2.70
C ILE A 21 10.43 -8.68 2.13
N GLY A 22 10.20 -7.79 1.16
CA GLY A 22 11.25 -7.14 0.39
C GLY A 22 11.84 -5.87 1.01
N ALA A 23 11.04 -5.07 1.72
CA ALA A 23 11.39 -3.71 2.13
C ALA A 23 12.65 -3.68 3.01
N LYS A 24 12.71 -4.50 4.07
CA LYS A 24 13.89 -4.55 4.96
C LYS A 24 15.15 -4.99 4.21
N VAL A 25 15.02 -5.98 3.33
CA VAL A 25 16.14 -6.48 2.52
C VAL A 25 16.64 -5.39 1.56
N TRP A 26 15.73 -4.66 0.92
CA TRP A 26 16.06 -3.57 0.01
C TRP A 26 16.72 -2.39 0.74
N LEU A 27 16.18 -1.99 1.90
CA LEU A 27 16.75 -0.92 2.73
C LEU A 27 18.19 -1.25 3.17
N ASN A 28 18.45 -2.49 3.57
CA ASN A 28 19.79 -2.92 3.97
C ASN A 28 20.78 -2.90 2.80
N LYS A 29 20.36 -3.41 1.62
CA LYS A 29 21.20 -3.47 0.42
C LYS A 29 21.52 -2.08 -0.16
N ASN A 30 20.60 -1.12 -0.04
CA ASN A 30 20.73 0.22 -0.61
C ASN A 30 21.04 1.29 0.45
N SER A 31 21.46 0.88 1.64
CA SER A 31 21.65 1.79 2.78
C SER A 31 22.61 2.95 2.47
N ASP A 32 23.72 2.69 1.78
CA ASP A 32 24.69 3.71 1.36
C ASP A 32 24.11 4.71 0.35
N LEU A 33 23.32 4.23 -0.62
CA LEU A 33 22.62 5.06 -1.60
C LEU A 33 21.58 5.97 -0.94
N ILE A 34 20.82 5.43 0.02
CA ILE A 34 19.81 6.17 0.77
C ILE A 34 20.48 7.21 1.68
N ASN A 35 21.60 6.86 2.33
CA ASN A 35 22.35 7.80 3.16
C ASN A 35 22.82 9.03 2.35
N HIS A 36 23.31 8.81 1.13
CA HIS A 36 23.82 9.90 0.29
C HIS A 36 22.70 10.73 -0.36
N LYS A 37 21.63 10.10 -0.85
CA LYS A 37 20.58 10.77 -1.62
C LYS A 37 19.41 11.28 -0.75
N TYR A 38 19.11 10.57 0.34
CA TYR A 38 17.97 10.83 1.23
C TYR A 38 18.32 10.62 2.71
N PRO A 39 19.23 11.44 3.29
CA PRO A 39 19.75 11.23 4.64
C PRO A 39 18.67 11.23 5.74
N ARG A 40 17.55 11.94 5.54
CA ARG A 40 16.39 11.89 6.45
C ARG A 40 15.70 10.52 6.44
N LEU A 41 15.52 9.93 5.25
CA LEU A 41 14.95 8.59 5.11
C LEU A 41 15.90 7.52 5.65
N HIS A 42 17.21 7.71 5.50
CA HIS A 42 18.19 6.80 6.10
C HIS A 42 18.10 6.75 7.63
N LYS A 43 17.85 7.89 8.28
CA LYS A 43 17.66 7.92 9.73
C LYS A 43 16.42 7.14 10.15
N MET A 44 15.30 7.30 9.44
CA MET A 44 14.07 6.54 9.71
C MET A 44 14.22 5.05 9.38
N SER A 45 14.99 4.70 8.33
CA SER A 45 15.20 3.30 7.95
C SER A 45 16.03 2.51 8.95
N LYS A 46 16.82 3.17 9.81
CA LYS A 46 17.59 2.49 10.88
C LYS A 46 16.69 1.89 11.95
N ASP A 47 15.57 2.54 12.23
CA ASP A 47 14.56 2.07 13.18
C ASP A 47 13.45 1.27 12.49
N PHE A 48 13.67 0.85 11.24
CA PHE A 48 12.70 0.08 10.47
C PHE A 48 12.48 -1.30 11.09
N SER A 49 11.26 -1.53 11.57
CA SER A 49 10.77 -2.81 12.06
C SER A 49 9.79 -3.40 11.04
N THR A 50 10.01 -4.67 10.68
CA THR A 50 9.09 -5.40 9.77
C THR A 50 7.72 -5.55 10.41
N GLU A 51 7.68 -5.70 11.73
CA GLU A 51 6.46 -5.79 12.53
C GLU A 51 5.68 -4.48 12.51
N GLY A 52 6.37 -3.34 12.70
CA GLY A 52 5.76 -2.01 12.60
C GLY A 52 5.26 -1.68 11.19
N PHE A 53 6.02 -2.07 10.17
CA PHE A 53 5.60 -1.94 8.78
C PHE A 53 4.37 -2.80 8.47
N ALA A 54 4.37 -4.07 8.88
CA ALA A 54 3.22 -4.96 8.70
C ALA A 54 1.97 -4.46 9.46
N PHE A 55 2.15 -3.80 10.61
CA PHE A 55 1.04 -3.18 11.33
C PHE A 55 0.45 -2.00 10.55
N ALA A 56 1.27 -1.13 9.98
CA ALA A 56 0.79 -0.02 9.14
C ALA A 56 0.06 -0.53 7.88
N VAL A 57 0.62 -1.52 7.18
CA VAL A 57 -0.03 -2.22 6.07
C VAL A 57 -1.40 -2.78 6.48
N PHE A 58 -1.50 -3.37 7.67
CA PHE A 58 -2.75 -3.91 8.17
C PHE A 58 -3.81 -2.81 8.41
N GLU A 59 -3.41 -1.65 8.93
CA GLU A 59 -4.30 -0.50 9.07
C GLU A 59 -4.83 -0.01 7.72
N GLU A 60 -3.96 0.08 6.71
CA GLU A 60 -4.36 0.46 5.34
C GLU A 60 -5.31 -0.56 4.69
N LEU A 61 -5.09 -1.85 4.92
CA LEU A 61 -5.99 -2.91 4.47
C LEU A 61 -7.39 -2.77 5.10
N ILE A 62 -7.48 -2.46 6.39
CA ILE A 62 -8.77 -2.21 7.06
C ILE A 62 -9.51 -1.05 6.38
N VAL A 63 -8.81 0.04 6.09
CA VAL A 63 -9.39 1.19 5.38
C VAL A 63 -9.89 0.79 3.99
N CYS A 64 -9.11 0.00 3.24
CA CYS A 64 -9.51 -0.51 1.92
C CYS A 64 -10.77 -1.38 2.00
N ILE A 65 -10.87 -2.27 3.00
CA ILE A 65 -12.03 -3.12 3.22
C ILE A 65 -13.26 -2.28 3.58
N ILE A 66 -13.13 -1.31 4.48
CA ILE A 66 -14.23 -0.40 4.86
C ILE A 66 -14.75 0.34 3.62
N LEU A 67 -13.85 0.85 2.77
CA LEU A 67 -14.23 1.54 1.54
C LEU A 67 -14.94 0.61 0.55
N CYS A 68 -14.50 -0.64 0.42
CA CYS A 68 -15.17 -1.64 -0.41
C CYS A 68 -16.57 -1.98 0.11
N ILE A 69 -16.72 -2.17 1.42
CA ILE A 69 -18.04 -2.40 2.04
C ILE A 69 -18.95 -1.20 1.81
N ALA A 70 -18.47 0.02 2.08
CA ALA A 70 -19.22 1.25 1.87
C ALA A 70 -19.70 1.37 0.41
N THR A 71 -18.83 1.07 -0.56
CA THR A 71 -19.16 1.10 -2.00
C THR A 71 -20.16 0.03 -2.40
N SER A 72 -20.10 -1.16 -1.78
CA SER A 72 -21.04 -2.25 -2.05
C SER A 72 -22.45 -1.97 -1.53
N LEU A 73 -22.55 -1.31 -0.37
CA LEU A 73 -23.82 -1.02 0.31
C LEU A 73 -24.45 0.29 -0.14
N ILE A 74 -23.65 1.34 -0.30
CA ILE A 74 -24.11 2.70 -0.62
C ILE A 74 -24.15 2.84 -2.14
N ASN A 75 -25.34 2.83 -2.73
CA ASN A 75 -25.54 3.02 -4.17
C ASN A 75 -25.44 4.52 -4.55
N ASN A 76 -24.29 5.13 -4.29
CA ASN A 76 -24.03 6.56 -4.51
C ASN A 76 -22.78 6.76 -5.38
N SER A 77 -22.92 7.59 -6.43
CA SER A 77 -21.86 7.86 -7.39
C SER A 77 -20.60 8.48 -6.77
N LEU A 78 -20.72 9.25 -5.70
CA LEU A 78 -19.59 9.84 -4.99
C LEU A 78 -18.76 8.77 -4.28
N VAL A 79 -19.40 7.84 -3.58
CA VAL A 79 -18.71 6.73 -2.89
C VAL A 79 -18.00 5.84 -3.90
N TRP A 80 -18.67 5.56 -5.02
CA TRP A 80 -18.07 4.82 -6.13
C TRP A 80 -16.87 5.55 -6.73
N GLY A 81 -16.95 6.88 -6.89
CA GLY A 81 -15.84 7.72 -7.34
C GLY A 81 -14.64 7.72 -6.39
N ILE A 82 -14.88 7.73 -5.07
CA ILE A 82 -13.81 7.61 -4.06
C ILE A 82 -13.13 6.25 -4.16
N TRP A 83 -13.91 5.16 -4.26
CA TRP A 83 -13.35 3.82 -4.44
C TRP A 83 -12.53 3.70 -5.71
N LEU A 84 -13.04 4.22 -6.84
CA LEU A 84 -12.31 4.21 -8.11
C LEU A 84 -11.01 5.01 -8.01
N GLY A 85 -11.06 6.19 -7.39
CA GLY A 85 -9.87 7.03 -7.18
C GLY A 85 -8.82 6.33 -6.34
N ALA A 86 -9.23 5.69 -5.24
CA ALA A 86 -8.34 4.90 -4.38
C ALA A 86 -7.73 3.71 -5.14
N PHE A 87 -8.53 2.98 -5.92
CA PHE A 87 -8.06 1.86 -6.74
C PHE A 87 -7.05 2.30 -7.81
N ILE A 88 -7.29 3.44 -8.46
CA ILE A 88 -6.34 4.02 -9.44
C ILE A 88 -5.05 4.45 -8.74
N ALA A 89 -5.14 5.15 -7.61
CA ALA A 89 -3.97 5.57 -6.85
C ALA A 89 -3.10 4.36 -6.44
N CYS A 90 -3.73 3.29 -5.97
CA CYS A 90 -3.07 2.03 -5.65
C CYS A 90 -2.44 1.38 -6.89
N THR A 91 -3.10 1.39 -8.04
CA THR A 91 -2.53 0.88 -9.29
C THR A 91 -1.29 1.69 -9.73
N VAL A 92 -1.34 3.02 -9.61
CA VAL A 92 -0.19 3.90 -9.91
C VAL A 92 0.97 3.62 -8.96
N HIS A 93 0.70 3.39 -7.67
CA HIS A 93 1.71 2.96 -6.69
C HIS A 93 2.44 1.72 -7.19
N PHE A 94 1.72 0.66 -7.58
CA PHE A 94 2.34 -0.56 -8.10
C PHE A 94 3.24 -0.31 -9.32
N VAL A 95 2.84 0.56 -10.23
CA VAL A 95 3.66 0.89 -11.41
C VAL A 95 4.97 1.55 -11.02
N VAL A 96 4.98 2.40 -9.98
CA VAL A 96 6.21 3.03 -9.46
C VAL A 96 7.19 2.00 -8.89
N HIS A 97 6.71 0.86 -8.38
CA HIS A 97 7.59 -0.21 -7.90
C HIS A 97 8.24 -1.01 -9.04
N ILE A 98 7.63 -1.01 -10.23
CA ILE A 98 8.13 -1.75 -11.40
C ILE A 98 9.18 -0.93 -12.20
N ILE A 99 9.03 0.40 -12.23
CA ILE A 99 9.88 1.33 -12.99
C ILE A 99 11.14 1.72 -12.22
#